data_AF-A0A2V6CF59-F1
#
_entry.id   AF-A0A2V6CF59-F1
#
_cell.length_a   1.000
_cell.length_b   1.000
_cell.length_c   1.000
_cell.angle_alpha   90.00
_cell.angle_beta   90.00
_cell.angle_gamma   90.00
#
_symmetry.space_group_name_H-M   'P 1'
#
loop_
_entity.id
_entity.type
_entity.pdbx_description
1 polymer ?
#
loop_
_entity_poly.entity_id
_entity_poly.type
_entity_poly.pdbx_seq_one_letter_code
_entity_poly.pdbx_strand_id
1 'polypeptide(L)'
;MKVTMRMVRMKIFWSCCAATAGLCSISLAAGQGDEVVVIYNSRLPESKELALYYAQRREVPTNQVLGFALPTAEAITRAEFRDQLQKPLLKALVRQRLIRTQPEIIPATRDRTGDAFQKVIDARIRYATVCYGVPVKILNDPNLSEPGAEKVRVELRRNDAALDSELAALPLLLRNLPLTSPARNPVYGVTNAAMIHPTNGVLVVARLDGPSVEIARGLVDKAMEAETNGLWGRAYFDQRGLTNGNYKPGDDWIRGAAEMVRRLGFETVIDDKPDTFSAAFPMSQIAFYAGWYDGQFSGPFTVSKVEFM
;
A
#
# COMPACT_ATOMS: atom_id res chain seq x y z
N MET A 1 -59.63 7.32 50.25
CA MET A 1 -59.23 8.73 50.30
C MET A 1 -58.10 8.87 51.32
N LYS A 2 -56.91 9.31 50.87
CA LYS A 2 -55.66 9.57 51.60
C LYS A 2 -55.08 8.43 52.46
N VAL A 3 -54.03 7.78 51.96
CA VAL A 3 -52.99 7.17 52.81
C VAL A 3 -51.67 7.87 52.50
N THR A 4 -51.07 8.34 53.58
CA THR A 4 -50.00 9.31 53.70
C THR A 4 -48.62 8.66 53.47
N MET A 5 -47.77 9.36 52.69
CA MET A 5 -46.34 9.09 52.51
C MET A 5 -45.57 8.97 53.82
N ARG A 6 -44.68 7.97 53.91
CA ARG A 6 -43.50 8.02 54.78
C ARG A 6 -42.25 7.88 53.92
N MET A 7 -41.46 8.95 53.89
CA MET A 7 -40.15 9.06 53.25
C MET A 7 -39.16 8.03 53.80
N VAL A 8 -38.49 7.31 52.90
CA VAL A 8 -37.25 6.57 53.20
C VAL A 8 -36.10 7.31 52.54
N ARG A 9 -35.11 7.70 53.36
CA ARG A 9 -33.87 8.36 52.93
C ARG A 9 -33.03 7.38 52.12
N MET A 10 -32.81 7.66 50.83
CA MET A 10 -31.90 6.91 49.97
C MET A 10 -30.50 7.57 50.04
N LYS A 11 -29.53 6.84 50.59
CA LYS A 11 -28.12 7.25 50.62
C LYS A 11 -27.53 7.06 49.21
N ILE A 12 -27.14 8.16 48.58
CA ILE A 12 -26.41 8.18 47.32
C ILE A 12 -24.96 7.77 47.61
N PHE A 13 -24.57 6.56 47.20
CA PHE A 13 -23.18 6.16 47.12
C PHE A 13 -22.60 6.73 45.83
N TRP A 14 -21.71 7.71 45.96
CA TRP A 14 -20.83 8.17 44.88
C TRP A 14 -19.77 7.10 44.62
N SER A 15 -19.90 6.36 43.52
CA SER A 15 -18.80 5.57 42.96
C SER A 15 -17.89 6.49 42.13
N CYS A 16 -16.76 6.89 42.71
CA CYS A 16 -15.62 7.41 41.96
C CYS A 16 -14.97 6.27 41.15
N CYS A 17 -15.48 6.02 39.95
CA CYS A 17 -14.82 5.22 38.91
C CYS A 17 -15.00 5.92 37.55
N ALA A 18 -14.34 7.07 37.37
CA ALA A 18 -14.31 7.75 36.07
C ALA A 18 -13.07 8.64 35.96
N ALA A 19 -11.87 8.04 35.83
CA ALA A 19 -10.67 8.77 35.41
C ALA A 19 -9.49 7.87 34.97
N THR A 20 -9.70 6.72 34.31
CA THR A 20 -8.58 5.96 33.69
C THR A 20 -9.04 5.15 32.47
N ALA A 21 -9.78 5.78 31.55
CA ALA A 21 -10.19 5.15 30.29
C ALA A 21 -9.88 6.06 29.07
N GLY A 22 -8.80 6.84 29.15
CA GLY A 22 -8.39 7.79 28.10
C GLY A 22 -6.99 7.56 27.53
N LEU A 23 -6.32 6.48 27.88
CA LEU A 23 -4.94 6.17 27.46
C LEU A 23 -4.82 4.69 27.09
N CYS A 24 -5.55 4.27 26.05
CA CYS A 24 -5.27 3.03 25.32
C CYS A 24 -6.33 2.90 24.23
N SER A 25 -6.06 3.44 23.04
CA SER A 25 -6.59 2.96 21.73
C SER A 25 -6.28 3.99 20.63
N ILE A 26 -5.01 4.19 20.28
CA ILE A 26 -4.65 4.77 18.97
C ILE A 26 -3.62 3.88 18.24
N SER A 27 -2.96 2.92 18.90
CA SER A 27 -1.93 2.08 18.28
C SER A 27 -2.44 0.91 17.42
N LEU A 28 -3.72 0.85 17.03
CA LEU A 28 -4.27 -0.27 16.25
C LEU A 28 -4.21 -0.08 14.73
N ALA A 29 -3.75 1.07 14.23
CA ALA A 29 -3.80 1.36 12.79
C ALA A 29 -2.47 1.12 12.04
N ALA A 30 -1.33 1.12 12.73
CA ALA A 30 -0.03 0.83 12.12
C ALA A 30 0.37 -0.61 12.44
N GLY A 31 0.66 -1.42 11.42
CA GLY A 31 1.33 -2.71 11.62
C GLY A 31 2.63 -2.49 12.39
N GLN A 32 2.98 -3.42 13.28
CA GLN A 32 4.23 -3.34 14.03
C GLN A 32 5.41 -3.43 13.06
N GLY A 33 6.51 -2.73 13.34
CA GLY A 33 7.68 -2.68 12.45
C GLY A 33 8.28 -4.06 12.15
N ASP A 34 8.05 -5.04 13.01
CA ASP A 34 8.45 -6.44 12.82
C ASP A 34 7.66 -7.17 11.72
N GLU A 35 6.53 -6.64 11.27
CA GLU A 35 5.78 -7.15 10.11
C GLU A 35 6.31 -6.62 8.75
N VAL A 36 7.34 -5.78 8.75
CA VAL A 36 7.83 -5.08 7.54
C VAL A 36 9.22 -5.55 7.13
N VAL A 37 9.40 -5.93 5.86
CA VAL A 37 10.74 -6.02 5.25
C VAL A 37 11.03 -4.77 4.43
N VAL A 38 12.20 -4.15 4.62
CA VAL A 38 12.63 -2.95 3.89
C VAL A 38 13.65 -3.36 2.85
N ILE A 39 13.45 -2.95 1.60
CA ILE A 39 14.25 -3.32 0.44
C ILE A 39 14.89 -2.06 -0.13
N TYR A 40 16.21 -2.02 -0.24
CA TYR A 40 16.95 -0.89 -0.82
C TYR A 40 17.96 -1.32 -1.87
N ASN A 41 18.32 -0.37 -2.75
CA ASN A 41 19.36 -0.58 -3.74
C ASN A 41 20.73 -0.31 -3.11
N SER A 42 21.54 -1.34 -2.92
CA SER A 42 22.86 -1.22 -2.28
C SER A 42 23.91 -0.52 -3.16
N ARG A 43 23.63 -0.31 -4.45
CA ARG A 43 24.48 0.50 -5.34
C ARG A 43 24.26 2.01 -5.15
N LEU A 44 23.23 2.42 -4.42
CA LEU A 44 22.87 3.81 -4.19
C LEU A 44 22.91 4.12 -2.68
N PRO A 45 23.92 4.85 -2.17
CA PRO A 45 24.04 5.20 -0.76
C PRO A 45 22.77 5.83 -0.17
N GLU A 46 22.14 6.73 -0.92
CA GLU A 46 20.92 7.46 -0.56
C GLU A 46 19.72 6.51 -0.35
N SER A 47 19.63 5.44 -1.13
CA SER A 47 18.63 4.38 -0.96
C SER A 47 18.77 3.68 0.39
N LYS A 48 20.02 3.37 0.77
CA LYS A 48 20.35 2.75 2.05
C LYS A 48 20.04 3.68 3.21
N GLU A 49 20.42 4.95 3.11
CA GLU A 49 20.14 5.95 4.14
C GLU A 49 18.64 6.13 4.37
N LEU A 50 17.84 6.18 3.29
CA LEU A 50 16.38 6.26 3.39
C LEU A 50 15.78 5.00 4.05
N ALA A 51 16.27 3.81 3.68
CA ALA A 51 15.82 2.56 4.27
C ALA A 51 16.11 2.47 5.77
N LEU A 52 17.32 2.88 6.19
CA LEU A 52 17.69 2.95 7.60
C LEU A 52 16.86 3.99 8.34
N TYR A 53 16.59 5.14 7.72
CA TYR A 53 15.74 6.17 8.29
C TYR A 53 14.31 5.69 8.53
N TYR A 54 13.68 5.09 7.51
CA TYR A 54 12.35 4.50 7.63
C TYR A 54 12.33 3.42 8.70
N ALA A 55 13.31 2.50 8.69
CA ALA A 55 13.41 1.44 9.67
C ALA A 55 13.53 1.96 11.10
N GLN A 56 14.31 3.02 11.33
CA GLN A 56 14.42 3.65 12.64
C GLN A 56 13.08 4.26 13.09
N ARG A 57 12.39 4.99 12.21
CA ARG A 57 11.13 5.68 12.53
C ARG A 57 9.97 4.73 12.77
N ARG A 58 10.00 3.54 12.15
CA ARG A 58 8.96 2.51 12.24
C ARG A 58 9.34 1.32 13.11
N GLU A 59 10.48 1.41 13.81
CA GLU A 59 11.00 0.34 14.67
C GLU A 59 11.17 -1.01 13.94
N VAL A 60 11.52 -0.97 12.65
CA VAL A 60 11.75 -2.18 11.86
C VAL A 60 13.05 -2.84 12.34
N PRO A 61 13.04 -4.15 12.68
CA PRO A 61 14.23 -4.88 13.07
C PRO A 61 15.37 -4.78 12.04
N THR A 62 16.61 -4.66 12.51
CA THR A 62 17.78 -4.48 11.62
C THR A 62 18.01 -5.67 10.68
N ASN A 63 17.61 -6.88 11.09
CA ASN A 63 17.64 -8.05 10.22
C ASN A 63 16.58 -8.02 9.11
N GLN A 64 15.61 -7.09 9.14
CA GLN A 64 14.57 -6.91 8.12
C GLN A 64 14.90 -5.80 7.11
N VAL A 65 16.08 -5.17 7.20
CA VAL A 65 16.53 -4.14 6.25
C VAL A 65 17.53 -4.76 5.27
N LEU A 66 17.08 -5.01 4.04
CA LEU A 66 17.77 -5.85 3.06
C LEU A 66 18.24 -5.02 1.85
N GLY A 67 19.54 -5.07 1.57
CA GLY A 67 20.15 -4.41 0.43
C GLY A 67 20.45 -5.36 -0.71
N PHE A 68 20.11 -4.96 -1.94
CA PHE A 68 20.39 -5.71 -3.16
C PHE A 68 21.12 -4.82 -4.17
N ALA A 69 22.12 -5.38 -4.85
CA ALA A 69 22.91 -4.63 -5.83
C ALA A 69 22.15 -4.58 -7.17
N LEU A 70 21.32 -3.56 -7.35
CA LEU A 70 20.39 -3.44 -8.50
C LEU A 70 20.84 -2.34 -9.46
N PRO A 71 20.38 -2.35 -10.73
CA PRO A 71 20.54 -1.20 -11.63
C PRO A 71 20.01 0.09 -11.01
N THR A 72 20.66 1.22 -11.31
CA THR A 72 20.21 2.56 -10.88
C THR A 72 19.21 3.20 -11.84
N ALA A 73 18.99 2.57 -13.00
CA ALA A 73 17.93 2.96 -13.92
C ALA A 73 16.56 2.50 -13.40
N GLU A 74 15.50 3.17 -13.85
CA GLU A 74 14.12 2.78 -13.55
C GLU A 74 13.76 1.36 -14.00
N ALA A 75 14.44 0.87 -15.04
CA ALA A 75 14.17 -0.42 -15.67
C ALA A 75 15.19 -1.48 -15.24
N ILE A 76 14.71 -2.70 -15.02
CA ILE A 76 15.51 -3.89 -14.79
C ILE A 76 15.09 -4.99 -15.77
N THR A 77 16.03 -5.80 -16.26
CA THR A 77 15.65 -6.95 -17.11
C THR A 77 15.00 -8.05 -16.27
N ARG A 78 14.21 -8.92 -16.91
CA ARG A 78 13.56 -10.06 -16.23
C ARG A 78 14.58 -11.00 -15.57
N ALA A 79 15.71 -11.25 -16.23
CA ALA A 79 16.81 -12.05 -15.67
C ALA A 79 17.46 -11.39 -14.46
N GLU A 80 17.78 -10.10 -14.53
CA GLU A 80 18.35 -9.35 -13.40
C GLU A 80 17.37 -9.29 -12.22
N PHE A 81 16.08 -9.03 -12.45
CA PHE A 81 15.09 -9.07 -11.38
C PHE A 81 15.07 -10.43 -10.68
N ARG A 82 15.02 -11.52 -11.46
CA ARG A 82 15.01 -12.88 -10.92
C ARG A 82 16.27 -13.18 -10.09
N ASP A 83 17.43 -12.88 -10.65
CA ASP A 83 18.72 -13.35 -10.12
C ASP A 83 19.35 -12.39 -9.10
N GLN A 84 19.07 -11.09 -9.17
CA GLN A 84 19.61 -10.06 -8.27
C GLN A 84 18.63 -9.63 -7.16
N LEU A 85 17.32 -9.75 -7.38
CA LEU A 85 16.31 -9.37 -6.37
C LEU A 85 15.47 -10.56 -5.90
N GLN A 86 14.69 -11.19 -6.77
CA GLN A 86 13.66 -12.17 -6.39
C GLN A 86 14.22 -13.37 -5.62
N LYS A 87 15.19 -14.09 -6.21
CA LYS A 87 15.81 -15.27 -5.56
C LYS A 87 16.62 -14.88 -4.30
N PRO A 88 17.48 -13.83 -4.33
CA PRO A 88 18.18 -13.38 -3.13
C PRO A 88 17.25 -12.92 -2.00
N LEU A 89 16.17 -12.22 -2.32
CA LEU A 89 15.15 -11.79 -1.36
C LEU A 89 14.50 -12.99 -0.70
N LEU A 90 14.00 -13.95 -1.47
CA LEU A 90 13.41 -15.17 -0.93
C LEU A 90 14.36 -15.90 0.02
N LYS A 91 15.63 -16.05 -0.40
CA LYS A 91 16.67 -16.68 0.43
C LYS A 91 16.90 -15.92 1.73
N ALA A 92 16.91 -14.59 1.69
CA ALA A 92 17.08 -13.75 2.87
C ALA A 92 15.87 -13.88 3.83
N LEU A 93 14.65 -13.82 3.31
CA LEU A 93 13.41 -13.96 4.08
C LEU A 93 13.35 -15.30 4.83
N VAL A 94 13.70 -16.40 4.15
CA VAL A 94 13.78 -17.74 4.78
C VAL A 94 14.90 -17.81 5.82
N ARG A 95 16.10 -17.34 5.48
CA ARG A 95 17.27 -17.34 6.39
C ARG A 95 16.99 -16.59 7.69
N GLN A 96 16.25 -15.49 7.61
CA GLN A 96 15.90 -14.65 8.75
C GLN A 96 14.63 -15.12 9.47
N ARG A 97 14.02 -16.23 9.03
CA ARG A 97 12.77 -16.79 9.57
C ARG A 97 11.59 -15.80 9.49
N LEU A 98 11.60 -14.92 8.50
CA LEU A 98 10.52 -13.99 8.20
C LEU A 98 9.39 -14.68 7.43
N ILE A 99 9.73 -15.69 6.63
CA ILE A 99 8.79 -16.62 6.00
C ILE A 99 9.30 -18.05 6.17
N ARG A 100 8.38 -19.01 6.17
CA ARG A 100 8.69 -20.43 6.08
C ARG A 100 7.96 -21.03 4.90
N THR A 101 8.70 -21.77 4.08
CA THR A 101 8.14 -22.50 2.94
C THR A 101 8.15 -23.99 3.20
N GLN A 102 7.22 -24.69 2.55
CA GLN A 102 7.17 -26.15 2.50
C GLN A 102 6.94 -26.59 1.05
N PRO A 103 7.56 -27.69 0.60
CA PRO A 103 7.20 -28.32 -0.66
C PRO A 103 5.75 -28.80 -0.62
N GLU A 104 4.97 -28.44 -1.64
CA GLU A 104 3.66 -29.01 -1.94
C GLU A 104 3.78 -29.80 -3.24
N ILE A 105 3.33 -31.05 -3.21
CA ILE A 105 3.38 -31.97 -4.35
C ILE A 105 1.96 -32.20 -4.81
N ILE A 106 1.68 -31.89 -6.07
CA ILE A 106 0.47 -32.30 -6.78
C ILE A 106 0.81 -33.62 -7.48
N PRO A 107 0.23 -34.76 -7.07
CA PRO A 107 0.48 -36.03 -7.72
C PRO A 107 0.06 -36.02 -9.19
N ALA A 108 0.80 -36.74 -10.04
CA ALA A 108 0.40 -36.95 -11.42
C ALA A 108 -0.90 -37.75 -11.47
N THR A 109 -1.80 -37.37 -12.37
CA THR A 109 -2.98 -38.16 -12.75
C THR A 109 -2.85 -38.62 -14.19
N ARG A 110 -3.79 -39.46 -14.68
CA ARG A 110 -3.79 -39.90 -16.09
C ARG A 110 -3.83 -38.72 -17.07
N ASP A 111 -4.44 -37.61 -16.68
CA ASP A 111 -4.69 -36.45 -17.54
C ASP A 111 -3.81 -35.23 -17.21
N ARG A 112 -3.00 -35.29 -16.13
CA ARG A 112 -2.19 -34.15 -15.67
C ARG A 112 -0.83 -34.62 -15.15
N THR A 113 0.24 -34.01 -15.65
CA THR A 113 1.58 -34.16 -15.10
C THR A 113 1.61 -33.69 -13.64
N GLY A 114 2.29 -34.45 -12.77
CA GLY A 114 2.52 -34.03 -11.40
C GLY A 114 3.35 -32.75 -11.36
N ASP A 115 3.19 -31.98 -10.30
CA ASP A 115 3.90 -30.71 -10.10
C ASP A 115 4.39 -30.62 -8.66
N ALA A 116 5.51 -29.95 -8.45
CA ALA A 116 6.08 -29.73 -7.13
C ALA A 116 6.52 -28.28 -7.01
N PHE A 117 5.98 -27.58 -6.01
CA PHE A 117 6.25 -26.18 -5.82
C PHE A 117 6.41 -25.82 -4.35
N GLN A 118 6.89 -24.60 -4.08
CA GLN A 118 7.06 -24.11 -2.72
C GLN A 118 5.81 -23.32 -2.30
N LYS A 119 5.31 -23.58 -1.10
CA LYS A 119 4.22 -22.80 -0.51
C LYS A 119 4.68 -22.13 0.76
N VAL A 120 4.32 -20.86 0.93
CA VAL A 120 4.49 -20.16 2.20
C VAL A 120 3.46 -20.71 3.19
N ILE A 121 3.95 -21.36 4.24
CA ILE A 121 3.11 -21.96 5.30
C ILE A 121 3.05 -21.11 6.56
N ASP A 122 3.99 -20.19 6.72
CA ASP A 122 4.06 -19.26 7.83
C ASP A 122 4.81 -17.99 7.39
N ALA A 123 4.40 -16.83 7.91
CA ALA A 123 5.07 -15.56 7.64
C ALA A 123 4.88 -14.61 8.83
N ARG A 124 5.99 -14.01 9.27
CA ARG A 124 6.00 -12.92 10.26
C ARG A 124 5.83 -11.56 9.61
N ILE A 125 6.32 -11.44 8.38
CA ILE A 125 6.14 -10.21 7.61
C ILE A 125 4.83 -10.25 6.83
N ARG A 126 4.21 -9.09 6.71
CA ARG A 126 3.03 -8.84 5.89
C ARG A 126 3.28 -7.78 4.82
N TYR A 127 4.24 -6.90 5.09
CA TYR A 127 4.55 -5.75 4.26
C TYR A 127 5.98 -5.82 3.70
N ALA A 128 6.15 -5.34 2.48
CA ALA A 128 7.46 -5.03 1.91
C ALA A 128 7.51 -3.57 1.48
N THR A 129 8.42 -2.81 2.07
CA THR A 129 8.65 -1.41 1.72
C THR A 129 9.86 -1.31 0.80
N VAL A 130 9.64 -0.87 -0.43
CA VAL A 130 10.67 -0.67 -1.44
C VAL A 130 11.13 0.78 -1.43
N CYS A 131 12.42 1.04 -1.27
CA CYS A 131 12.95 2.40 -1.15
C CYS A 131 13.42 2.99 -2.50
N TYR A 132 13.50 4.32 -2.53
CA TYR A 132 14.09 5.15 -3.58
C TYR A 132 15.31 4.49 -4.24
N GLY A 133 15.36 4.50 -5.57
CA GLY A 133 16.47 3.94 -6.35
C GLY A 133 16.41 2.44 -6.59
N VAL A 134 15.41 1.72 -6.08
CA VAL A 134 15.06 0.37 -6.56
C VAL A 134 14.28 0.52 -7.87
N PRO A 135 14.57 -0.26 -8.94
CA PRO A 135 13.84 -0.18 -10.21
C PRO A 135 12.31 -0.24 -10.05
N VAL A 136 11.59 0.41 -10.96
CA VAL A 136 10.12 0.50 -10.94
C VAL A 136 9.46 -0.46 -11.92
N LYS A 137 10.15 -0.82 -13.01
CA LYS A 137 9.61 -1.63 -14.10
C LYS A 137 10.56 -2.73 -14.54
N ILE A 138 9.99 -3.89 -14.84
CA ILE A 138 10.67 -5.06 -15.40
C ILE A 138 10.40 -5.09 -16.89
N LEU A 139 11.47 -5.13 -17.68
CA LEU A 139 11.40 -5.15 -19.13
C LEU A 139 10.86 -6.48 -19.66
N ASN A 140 10.21 -6.41 -20.81
CA ASN A 140 9.80 -7.57 -21.57
C ASN A 140 11.04 -8.38 -21.98
N ASP A 141 11.01 -9.69 -21.77
CA ASP A 141 11.97 -10.65 -22.27
C ASP A 141 11.36 -11.40 -23.48
N PRO A 142 11.80 -11.10 -24.71
CA PRO A 142 11.28 -11.74 -25.91
C PRO A 142 11.69 -13.21 -26.03
N ASN A 143 12.68 -13.66 -25.25
CA ASN A 143 13.19 -15.02 -25.28
C ASN A 143 12.52 -15.91 -24.23
N LEU A 144 11.64 -15.36 -23.39
CA LEU A 144 10.90 -16.12 -22.39
C LEU A 144 9.80 -16.93 -23.09
N SER A 145 9.96 -18.26 -23.08
CA SER A 145 8.96 -19.21 -23.57
C SER A 145 8.51 -20.10 -22.41
N GLU A 146 7.23 -20.07 -22.10
CA GLU A 146 6.63 -20.88 -21.04
C GLU A 146 5.66 -21.91 -21.62
N PRO A 147 5.64 -23.15 -21.10
CA PRO A 147 4.68 -24.16 -21.53
C PRO A 147 3.23 -23.69 -21.34
N GLY A 148 2.39 -23.80 -22.36
CA GLY A 148 1.00 -23.39 -22.30
C GLY A 148 0.76 -21.93 -22.67
N ALA A 149 1.80 -21.12 -22.89
CA ALA A 149 1.67 -19.76 -23.37
C ALA A 149 0.94 -19.71 -24.73
N GLU A 150 1.08 -20.74 -25.56
CA GLU A 150 0.39 -20.88 -26.85
C GLU A 150 -1.14 -20.95 -26.74
N LYS A 151 -1.67 -21.30 -25.56
CA LYS A 151 -3.11 -21.40 -25.28
C LYS A 151 -3.70 -20.09 -24.76
N VAL A 152 -2.86 -19.16 -24.33
CA VAL A 152 -3.27 -17.83 -23.84
C VAL A 152 -3.48 -16.90 -25.04
N ARG A 153 -4.42 -15.95 -24.98
CA ARG A 153 -4.59 -14.95 -26.05
C ARG A 153 -3.32 -14.10 -26.19
N VAL A 154 -2.95 -13.74 -27.42
CA VAL A 154 -1.67 -13.03 -27.68
C VAL A 154 -1.53 -11.73 -26.88
N GLU A 155 -2.64 -11.02 -26.68
CA GLU A 155 -2.70 -9.77 -25.91
C GLU A 155 -2.39 -9.95 -24.42
N LEU A 156 -2.56 -11.18 -23.90
CA LEU A 156 -2.30 -11.54 -22.50
C LEU A 156 -0.96 -12.25 -22.29
N ARG A 157 -0.17 -12.49 -23.35
CA ARG A 157 1.15 -13.12 -23.27
C ARG A 157 2.26 -12.12 -22.93
N ARG A 158 2.00 -11.21 -21.99
CA ARG A 158 2.98 -10.20 -21.56
C ARG A 158 3.80 -10.73 -20.39
N ASN A 159 5.08 -10.40 -20.37
CA ASN A 159 6.00 -10.70 -19.28
C ASN A 159 6.78 -9.46 -18.83
N ASP A 160 6.41 -8.26 -19.28
CA ASP A 160 6.79 -7.02 -18.62
C ASP A 160 5.86 -6.76 -17.43
N ALA A 161 6.37 -6.14 -16.37
CA ALA A 161 5.60 -5.92 -15.15
C ALA A 161 6.12 -4.73 -14.34
N ALA A 162 5.31 -4.21 -13.42
CA ALA A 162 5.82 -3.35 -12.36
C ALA A 162 6.58 -4.20 -11.34
N LEU A 163 7.74 -3.72 -10.88
CA LEU A 163 8.55 -4.46 -9.88
C LEU A 163 7.72 -4.76 -8.62
N ASP A 164 6.90 -3.81 -8.19
CA ASP A 164 6.07 -3.91 -6.99
C ASP A 164 5.00 -5.00 -7.13
N SER A 165 4.42 -5.18 -8.33
CA SER A 165 3.44 -6.24 -8.59
C SER A 165 4.03 -7.64 -8.52
N GLU A 166 5.27 -7.81 -8.97
CA GLU A 166 5.99 -9.09 -8.92
C GLU A 166 6.43 -9.44 -7.50
N LEU A 167 6.82 -8.43 -6.72
CA LEU A 167 7.05 -8.61 -5.28
C LEU A 167 5.74 -8.94 -4.53
N ALA A 168 4.63 -8.30 -4.89
CA ALA A 168 3.34 -8.58 -4.27
C ALA A 168 2.88 -10.02 -4.56
N ALA A 169 3.17 -10.49 -5.77
CA ALA A 169 2.93 -11.86 -6.22
C ALA A 169 4.03 -12.85 -5.80
N LEU A 170 5.06 -12.44 -5.06
CA LEU A 170 6.17 -13.33 -4.68
C LEU A 170 5.70 -14.67 -4.08
N PRO A 171 4.72 -14.72 -3.16
CA PRO A 171 4.23 -15.99 -2.63
C PRO A 171 3.51 -16.87 -3.66
N LEU A 172 2.91 -16.28 -4.70
CA LEU A 172 2.29 -16.98 -5.83
C LEU A 172 3.32 -17.49 -6.83
N LEU A 173 4.38 -16.72 -7.09
CA LEU A 173 5.47 -17.12 -7.99
C LEU A 173 6.23 -18.35 -7.47
N LEU A 174 6.20 -18.61 -6.16
CA LEU A 174 6.72 -19.86 -5.58
C LEU A 174 5.93 -21.10 -6.00
N ARG A 175 4.72 -20.92 -6.55
CA ARG A 175 3.83 -21.98 -7.04
C ARG A 175 4.04 -22.33 -8.51
N ASN A 176 5.19 -21.95 -9.10
CA ASN A 176 5.51 -22.16 -10.51
C ASN A 176 4.44 -21.64 -11.49
N LEU A 177 3.74 -20.56 -11.12
CA LEU A 177 2.75 -19.95 -12.02
C LEU A 177 3.46 -19.34 -13.23
N PRO A 178 2.96 -19.58 -14.47
CA PRO A 178 3.49 -18.92 -15.66
C PRO A 178 3.35 -17.40 -15.55
N LEU A 179 4.39 -16.68 -15.96
CA LEU A 179 4.39 -15.21 -16.06
C LEU A 179 3.46 -14.73 -17.17
N THR A 180 3.40 -15.42 -18.30
CA THR A 180 2.58 -15.04 -19.47
C THR A 180 1.15 -15.58 -19.39
N SER A 181 0.48 -15.43 -18.25
CA SER A 181 -0.87 -15.94 -18.03
C SER A 181 -1.64 -15.10 -16.99
N PRO A 182 -2.98 -14.96 -17.11
CA PRO A 182 -3.76 -14.34 -16.05
C PRO A 182 -3.68 -15.17 -14.76
N ALA A 183 -3.28 -14.52 -13.68
CA ALA A 183 -3.33 -15.08 -12.33
C ALA A 183 -4.60 -14.64 -11.61
N ARG A 184 -5.26 -15.56 -10.89
CA ARG A 184 -6.36 -15.18 -9.99
C ARG A 184 -5.79 -14.47 -8.77
N ASN A 185 -6.37 -13.33 -8.41
CA ASN A 185 -6.08 -12.68 -7.14
C ASN A 185 -6.73 -13.49 -6.00
N PRO A 186 -5.96 -14.15 -5.12
CA PRO A 186 -6.50 -15.02 -4.07
C PRO A 186 -7.25 -14.26 -2.97
N VAL A 187 -7.09 -12.93 -2.91
CA VAL A 187 -7.72 -12.05 -1.92
C VAL A 187 -8.72 -11.08 -2.57
N TYR A 188 -9.17 -11.35 -3.79
CA TYR A 188 -10.20 -10.51 -4.42
C TYR A 188 -11.51 -10.55 -3.61
N GLY A 189 -12.03 -9.37 -3.26
CA GLY A 189 -13.29 -9.22 -2.53
C GLY A 189 -13.23 -9.60 -1.05
N VAL A 190 -12.05 -9.86 -0.48
CA VAL A 190 -11.94 -10.12 0.96
C VAL A 190 -12.17 -8.83 1.74
N THR A 191 -12.99 -8.89 2.79
CA THR A 191 -13.25 -7.77 3.70
C THR A 191 -12.44 -7.88 5.00
N ASN A 192 -11.97 -9.07 5.33
CA ASN A 192 -11.06 -9.28 6.45
C ASN A 192 -9.62 -8.96 6.04
N ALA A 193 -9.09 -7.84 6.54
CA ALA A 193 -7.73 -7.41 6.24
C ALA A 193 -6.65 -8.46 6.59
N ALA A 194 -6.86 -9.28 7.63
CA ALA A 194 -5.93 -10.34 8.03
C ALA A 194 -5.78 -11.44 6.95
N MET A 195 -6.72 -11.54 6.00
CA MET A 195 -6.59 -12.46 4.86
C MET A 195 -5.58 -11.98 3.83
N ILE A 196 -5.24 -10.68 3.81
CA ILE A 196 -4.22 -10.12 2.93
C ILE A 196 -2.86 -10.37 3.60
N HIS A 197 -2.32 -11.56 3.36
CA HIS A 197 -1.15 -12.10 4.04
C HIS A 197 -0.34 -13.05 3.13
N PRO A 198 1.00 -13.17 3.28
CA PRO A 198 1.81 -14.01 2.39
C PRO A 198 1.42 -15.49 2.37
N THR A 199 0.93 -16.03 3.49
CA THR A 199 0.40 -17.42 3.54
C THR A 199 -0.81 -17.62 2.63
N ASN A 200 -1.53 -16.55 2.30
CA ASN A 200 -2.68 -16.54 1.38
C ASN A 200 -2.31 -16.08 -0.03
N GLY A 201 -1.02 -15.95 -0.35
CA GLY A 201 -0.55 -15.67 -1.69
C GLY A 201 -0.26 -14.19 -1.99
N VAL A 202 -0.36 -13.28 -1.03
CA VAL A 202 -0.14 -11.84 -1.29
C VAL A 202 0.79 -11.22 -0.26
N LEU A 203 1.84 -10.56 -0.73
CA LEU A 203 2.67 -9.67 0.06
C LEU A 203 2.22 -8.22 -0.20
N VAL A 204 1.98 -7.43 0.86
CA VAL A 204 1.57 -6.03 0.67
C VAL A 204 2.80 -5.20 0.37
N VAL A 205 2.92 -4.72 -0.86
CA VAL A 205 4.09 -3.93 -1.29
C VAL A 205 3.73 -2.46 -1.30
N ALA A 206 4.56 -1.66 -0.64
CA ALA A 206 4.51 -0.21 -0.66
C ALA A 206 5.86 0.33 -1.13
N ARG A 207 5.83 1.46 -1.84
CA ARG A 207 7.04 2.09 -2.35
C ARG A 207 7.22 3.45 -1.70
N LEU A 208 8.40 3.65 -1.10
CA LEU A 208 8.87 4.90 -0.52
C LEU A 208 9.86 5.54 -1.48
N ASP A 209 9.34 6.37 -2.38
CA ASP A 209 10.06 6.89 -3.54
C ASP A 209 9.50 8.27 -3.92
N GLY A 210 10.18 8.98 -4.82
CA GLY A 210 9.81 10.31 -5.26
C GLY A 210 10.83 10.90 -6.25
N PRO A 211 10.61 12.12 -6.76
CA PRO A 211 11.56 12.76 -7.68
C PRO A 211 12.97 12.94 -7.09
N SER A 212 13.09 12.98 -5.75
CA SER A 212 14.36 12.98 -5.03
C SER A 212 14.25 12.19 -3.72
N VAL A 213 15.39 11.81 -3.15
CA VAL A 213 15.43 11.08 -1.86
C VAL A 213 14.93 11.96 -0.70
N GLU A 214 15.13 13.28 -0.78
CA GLU A 214 14.63 14.23 0.22
C GLU A 214 13.10 14.26 0.24
N ILE A 215 12.46 14.21 -0.94
CA ILE A 215 11.00 14.12 -1.04
C ILE A 215 10.52 12.79 -0.46
N ALA A 216 11.17 11.67 -0.82
CA ALA A 216 10.82 10.36 -0.28
C ALA A 216 10.98 10.30 1.26
N ARG A 217 12.03 10.90 1.80
CA ARG A 217 12.22 11.06 3.26
C ARG A 217 11.10 11.90 3.88
N GLY A 218 10.74 13.01 3.23
CA GLY A 218 9.64 13.88 3.65
C GLY A 218 8.29 13.16 3.70
N LEU A 219 8.04 12.15 2.86
CA LEU A 219 6.83 11.32 2.96
C LEU A 219 6.78 10.53 4.28
N VAL A 220 7.92 10.03 4.77
CA VAL A 220 8.00 9.40 6.10
C VAL A 220 7.68 10.41 7.18
N ASP A 221 8.29 11.60 7.11
CA ASP A 221 8.10 12.65 8.12
C ASP A 221 6.65 13.08 8.23
N LYS A 222 6.00 13.37 7.09
CA LYS A 222 4.58 13.72 7.06
C LYS A 222 3.68 12.62 7.60
N ALA A 223 3.97 11.36 7.27
CA ALA A 223 3.22 10.24 7.82
C ALA A 223 3.37 10.15 9.35
N MET A 224 4.59 10.29 9.88
CA MET A 224 4.83 10.28 11.32
C MET A 224 4.17 11.46 12.02
N GLU A 225 4.19 12.65 11.40
CA GLU A 225 3.54 13.85 11.90
C GLU A 225 2.02 13.67 11.96
N ALA A 226 1.40 13.22 10.86
CA ALA A 226 -0.03 12.97 10.80
C ALA A 226 -0.49 11.86 11.76
N GLU A 227 0.31 10.82 11.98
CA GLU A 227 0.01 9.76 12.95
C GLU A 227 0.12 10.23 14.40
N THR A 228 1.09 11.11 14.69
CA THR A 228 1.34 11.62 16.05
C THR A 228 0.35 12.72 16.43
N ASN A 229 0.10 13.65 15.51
CA ASN A 229 -0.65 14.87 15.79
C ASN A 229 -2.08 14.82 15.25
N GLY A 230 -2.43 13.80 14.46
CA GLY A 230 -3.63 13.77 13.62
C GLY A 230 -3.38 14.45 12.27
N LEU A 231 -4.18 14.09 11.27
CA LEU A 231 -4.20 14.79 9.98
C LEU A 231 -5.16 15.98 10.08
N TRP A 232 -4.66 17.18 9.79
CA TRP A 232 -5.42 18.43 9.82
C TRP A 232 -5.25 19.18 8.51
N GLY A 233 -6.18 20.10 8.24
CA GLY A 233 -6.15 20.96 7.07
C GLY A 233 -7.50 20.98 6.34
N ARG A 234 -7.46 21.45 5.10
CA ARG A 234 -8.63 21.58 4.22
C ARG A 234 -8.65 20.47 3.20
N ALA A 235 -9.86 20.08 2.82
CA ALA A 235 -10.10 19.08 1.81
C ALA A 235 -10.67 19.75 0.56
N TYR A 236 -10.00 19.59 -0.58
CA TYR A 236 -10.38 20.17 -1.85
C TYR A 236 -10.83 19.07 -2.82
N PHE A 237 -12.02 19.21 -3.36
CA PHE A 237 -12.59 18.25 -4.29
C PHE A 237 -12.95 18.93 -5.61
N ASP A 238 -12.33 18.49 -6.68
CA ASP A 238 -12.51 19.03 -8.03
C ASP A 238 -13.46 18.13 -8.83
N GLN A 239 -14.69 18.61 -9.03
CA GLN A 239 -15.75 17.98 -9.82
C GLN A 239 -15.96 18.78 -11.10
N ARG A 240 -16.51 18.13 -12.12
CA ARG A 240 -16.79 18.76 -13.41
C ARG A 240 -18.22 19.34 -13.52
N GLY A 241 -19.06 19.10 -12.52
CA GLY A 241 -20.47 19.54 -12.49
C GLY A 241 -21.41 18.72 -13.38
N LEU A 242 -21.05 17.48 -13.70
CA LEU A 242 -21.85 16.61 -14.58
C LEU A 242 -23.11 16.10 -13.88
N THR A 243 -24.26 16.31 -14.52
CA THR A 243 -25.56 15.82 -14.04
C THR A 243 -26.08 14.63 -14.84
N ASN A 244 -25.49 14.32 -15.99
CA ASN A 244 -25.87 13.21 -16.87
C ASN A 244 -24.67 12.67 -17.67
N GLY A 245 -24.89 11.59 -18.43
CA GLY A 245 -23.89 10.97 -19.31
C GLY A 245 -23.00 9.92 -18.64
N ASN A 246 -22.19 9.24 -19.46
CA ASN A 246 -21.38 8.09 -19.05
C ASN A 246 -20.30 8.43 -18.01
N TYR A 247 -19.94 9.70 -17.88
CA TYR A 247 -18.92 10.17 -16.95
C TYR A 247 -19.47 10.76 -15.64
N LYS A 248 -20.80 10.89 -15.50
CA LYS A 248 -21.44 11.29 -14.23
C LYS A 248 -20.97 10.46 -13.02
N PRO A 249 -20.68 9.14 -13.12
CA PRO A 249 -20.17 8.38 -11.98
C PRO A 249 -18.88 8.95 -11.36
N GLY A 250 -17.99 9.58 -12.15
CA GLY A 250 -16.77 10.21 -11.63
C GLY A 250 -17.10 11.36 -10.66
N ASP A 251 -18.02 12.25 -11.07
CA ASP A 251 -18.53 13.32 -10.23
C ASP A 251 -19.26 12.81 -8.99
N ASP A 252 -20.04 11.73 -9.12
CA ASP A 252 -20.73 11.11 -7.98
C ASP A 252 -19.74 10.53 -6.96
N TRP A 253 -18.62 9.94 -7.41
CA TRP A 253 -17.56 9.44 -6.53
C TRP A 253 -16.85 10.57 -5.79
N ILE A 254 -16.46 11.65 -6.48
CA ILE A 254 -15.82 12.81 -5.86
C ILE A 254 -16.78 13.51 -4.88
N ARG A 255 -18.07 13.62 -5.22
CA ARG A 255 -19.10 14.16 -4.30
C ARG A 255 -19.27 13.31 -3.06
N GLY A 256 -19.35 11.99 -3.21
CA GLY A 256 -19.41 11.05 -2.08
C GLY A 256 -18.19 11.18 -1.18
N ALA A 257 -16.99 11.26 -1.75
CA ALA A 257 -15.75 11.47 -0.99
C ALA A 257 -15.76 12.81 -0.23
N ALA A 258 -16.19 13.89 -0.87
CA ALA A 258 -16.30 15.21 -0.24
C ALA A 258 -17.30 15.21 0.94
N GLU A 259 -18.45 14.55 0.77
CA GLU A 259 -19.44 14.40 1.84
C GLU A 259 -18.90 13.58 3.02
N MET A 260 -18.18 12.48 2.76
CA MET A 260 -17.56 11.67 3.80
C MET A 260 -16.52 12.47 4.58
N VAL A 261 -15.60 13.15 3.89
CA VAL A 261 -14.55 13.94 4.53
C VAL A 261 -15.13 15.12 5.32
N ARG A 262 -16.19 15.76 4.80
CA ARG A 262 -16.93 16.78 5.54
C ARG A 262 -17.57 16.22 6.82
N ARG A 263 -18.18 15.03 6.75
CA ARG A 263 -18.76 14.35 7.94
C ARG A 263 -17.72 13.95 8.98
N LEU A 264 -16.46 13.75 8.56
CA LEU A 264 -15.31 13.50 9.44
C LEU A 264 -14.74 14.80 10.07
N GLY A 265 -15.31 15.97 9.75
CA GLY A 265 -14.98 17.23 10.42
C GLY A 265 -13.96 18.11 9.69
N PHE A 266 -13.54 17.75 8.47
CA PHE A 266 -12.65 18.59 7.68
C PHE A 266 -13.40 19.77 7.06
N GLU A 267 -12.72 20.92 6.95
CA GLU A 267 -13.19 22.02 6.13
C GLU A 267 -13.08 21.61 4.65
N THR A 268 -14.23 21.46 3.98
CA THR A 268 -14.30 20.90 2.64
C THR A 268 -14.77 21.92 1.60
N VAL A 269 -13.91 22.18 0.62
CA VAL A 269 -14.19 23.00 -0.58
C VAL A 269 -14.45 22.07 -1.77
N ILE A 270 -15.53 22.33 -2.49
CA ILE A 270 -15.90 21.60 -3.71
C ILE A 270 -15.92 22.61 -4.86
N ASP A 271 -15.19 22.34 -5.93
CA ASP A 271 -15.38 22.99 -7.23
C ASP A 271 -16.31 22.11 -8.07
N ASP A 272 -17.36 22.72 -8.62
CA ASP A 272 -18.38 22.05 -9.43
C ASP A 272 -18.45 22.60 -10.86
N LYS A 273 -17.36 23.26 -11.29
CA LYS A 273 -17.25 23.87 -12.61
C LYS A 273 -16.61 22.91 -13.62
N PRO A 274 -16.89 23.09 -14.92
CA PRO A 274 -16.25 22.27 -15.94
C PRO A 274 -14.72 22.40 -16.04
N ASP A 275 -14.18 23.55 -15.60
CA ASP A 275 -12.75 23.84 -15.56
C ASP A 275 -12.17 23.47 -14.19
N THR A 276 -10.91 23.04 -14.16
CA THR A 276 -10.20 22.77 -12.90
C THR A 276 -10.00 24.05 -12.09
N PHE A 277 -9.70 23.89 -10.78
CA PHE A 277 -9.34 25.02 -9.93
C PHE A 277 -8.33 25.94 -10.63
N SER A 278 -8.58 27.25 -10.60
CA SER A 278 -7.65 28.22 -11.18
C SER A 278 -6.26 28.12 -10.51
N ALA A 279 -5.19 28.31 -11.27
CA ALA A 279 -3.83 28.42 -10.71
C ALA A 279 -3.69 29.57 -9.69
N ALA A 280 -4.54 30.59 -9.77
CA ALA A 280 -4.58 31.70 -8.82
C ALA A 280 -5.46 31.42 -7.58
N PHE A 281 -6.13 30.26 -7.53
CA PHE A 281 -6.95 29.89 -6.38
C PHE A 281 -6.05 29.68 -5.14
N PRO A 282 -6.32 30.35 -4.01
CA PRO A 282 -5.46 30.31 -2.83
C PRO A 282 -5.65 29.01 -2.03
N MET A 283 -5.27 27.89 -2.66
CA MET A 283 -5.29 26.58 -2.03
C MET A 283 -4.21 26.53 -0.94
N SER A 284 -4.59 26.21 0.29
CA SER A 284 -3.69 26.24 1.45
C SER A 284 -4.01 25.12 2.42
N GLN A 285 -2.99 24.68 3.18
CA GLN A 285 -3.14 23.66 4.23
C GLN A 285 -3.86 22.40 3.72
N ILE A 286 -3.41 21.86 2.59
CA ILE A 286 -4.12 20.76 1.92
C ILE A 286 -3.94 19.48 2.72
N ALA A 287 -5.01 18.98 3.33
CA ALA A 287 -5.06 17.63 3.91
C ALA A 287 -5.45 16.60 2.85
N PHE A 288 -6.44 16.95 2.01
CA PHE A 288 -6.91 16.10 0.93
C PHE A 288 -7.11 16.91 -0.34
N TYR A 289 -6.72 16.33 -1.47
CA TYR A 289 -7.12 16.77 -2.79
C TYR A 289 -7.60 15.57 -3.59
N ALA A 290 -8.74 15.70 -4.28
CA ALA A 290 -9.20 14.70 -5.22
C ALA A 290 -9.91 15.33 -6.42
N GLY A 291 -9.51 14.91 -7.62
CA GLY A 291 -10.14 15.22 -8.90
C GLY A 291 -10.03 14.01 -9.84
N TRP A 292 -10.82 13.97 -10.91
CA TRP A 292 -10.95 12.75 -11.72
C TRP A 292 -10.83 12.93 -13.25
N TYR A 293 -10.91 14.17 -13.75
CA TYR A 293 -11.19 14.42 -15.18
C TYR A 293 -10.07 15.12 -15.95
N ASP A 294 -8.97 15.49 -15.29
CA ASP A 294 -7.78 16.04 -15.93
C ASP A 294 -6.61 15.05 -15.79
N GLY A 295 -5.97 14.74 -16.92
CA GLY A 295 -4.80 13.86 -16.98
C GLY A 295 -3.46 14.59 -16.90
N GLN A 296 -3.49 15.93 -16.90
CA GLN A 296 -2.31 16.77 -16.79
C GLN A 296 -2.24 17.44 -15.41
N PHE A 297 -1.04 17.90 -15.08
CA PHE A 297 -0.85 18.75 -13.92
C PHE A 297 -1.40 20.14 -14.21
N SER A 298 -2.40 20.57 -13.44
CA SER A 298 -3.11 21.83 -13.69
C SER A 298 -3.47 22.57 -12.39
N GLY A 299 -4.07 23.74 -12.55
CA GLY A 299 -4.58 24.54 -11.45
C GLY A 299 -3.52 24.97 -10.42
N PRO A 300 -3.87 25.00 -9.11
CA PRO A 300 -2.97 25.43 -8.04
C PRO A 300 -1.70 24.62 -7.94
N PHE A 301 -1.63 23.45 -8.57
CA PHE A 301 -0.45 22.62 -8.50
C PHE A 301 0.68 23.12 -9.39
N THR A 302 0.37 23.87 -10.46
CA THR A 302 1.37 24.41 -11.41
C THR A 302 2.44 25.33 -10.80
N VAL A 303 2.25 25.77 -9.56
CA VAL A 303 3.24 26.56 -8.82
C VAL A 303 4.40 25.69 -8.31
N SER A 304 5.56 26.31 -8.05
CA SER A 304 6.78 25.59 -7.67
C SER A 304 6.69 24.86 -6.31
N LYS A 305 5.83 25.34 -5.41
CA LYS A 305 5.62 24.73 -4.09
C LYS A 305 4.15 24.77 -3.71
N VAL A 306 3.61 23.59 -3.44
CA VAL A 306 2.26 23.40 -2.94
C VAL A 306 2.35 22.86 -1.51
N GLU A 307 1.64 23.48 -0.59
CA GLU A 307 1.64 23.10 0.81
C GLU A 307 0.58 22.02 1.09
N PHE A 308 1.05 20.79 1.26
CA PHE A 308 0.29 19.68 1.84
C PHE A 308 0.68 19.50 3.30
N MET A 309 -0.32 19.32 4.15
CA MET A 309 -0.20 18.98 5.57
C MET A 309 0.23 17.52 5.74
#